data_AF-A0A3N6I7U4-F1
#
_entry.id   AF-A0A3N6I7U4-F1
#
_cell.length_a   1.000
_cell.length_b   1.000
_cell.length_c   1.000
_cell.angle_alpha   90.00
_cell.angle_beta   90.00
_cell.angle_gamma   90.00
#
_symmetry.space_group_name_H-M   'P 1'
#
loop_
_entity.id
_entity.type
_entity.pdbx_description
1 polymer ?
#
loop_
_entity_poly.entity_id
_entity_poly.type
_entity_poly.pdbx_seq_one_letter_code
_entity_poly.pdbx_strand_id
1 'polypeptide(L)'
;MSADTPRRIVLLRHAKAEWSQQSDHERPLAERGRKDAPVAGRRLADSGTEFDLALCSTATRTRETWKLAVHEFPQRPRTVYEERLYDASVGELIALFNETSDDVGSLLVIGHNPGMHGAADALSGKAEGEALTRMTRDGFPTAAYAVVEFSGSWKSLEHGVGTLVDYWTPND
;
A
#
# COMPACT_ATOMS: atom_id res chain seq x y z
N MET A 1 14.81 19.89 -10.30
CA MET A 1 15.41 18.91 -11.24
C MET A 1 15.83 17.70 -10.44
N SER A 2 15.24 16.54 -10.73
CA SER A 2 15.47 15.28 -10.01
C SER A 2 14.87 14.14 -10.86
N ALA A 3 15.25 14.07 -12.14
CA ALA A 3 14.75 13.02 -13.04
C ALA A 3 15.23 11.62 -12.61
N ASP A 4 16.32 11.53 -11.84
CA ASP A 4 16.97 10.28 -11.45
C ASP A 4 16.89 9.97 -9.94
N THR A 5 16.06 10.67 -9.17
CA THR A 5 15.93 10.35 -7.73
C THR A 5 15.02 9.15 -7.55
N PRO A 6 15.50 8.04 -6.94
CA PRO A 6 14.70 6.87 -6.71
C PRO A 6 13.62 7.14 -5.66
N ARG A 7 12.43 6.59 -5.90
CA ARG A 7 11.28 6.65 -5.00
C ARG A 7 10.59 5.30 -4.93
N ARG A 8 9.93 5.07 -3.81
CA ARG A 8 9.24 3.82 -3.52
C ARG A 8 7.81 4.09 -3.09
N ILE A 9 6.86 3.37 -3.68
CA ILE A 9 5.47 3.32 -3.22
C ILE A 9 5.12 1.89 -2.82
N VAL A 10 4.57 1.73 -1.62
CA VAL A 10 4.08 0.45 -1.13
C VAL A 10 2.57 0.52 -1.01
N LEU A 11 1.89 -0.41 -1.67
CA LEU A 11 0.44 -0.50 -1.72
C LEU A 11 0.00 -1.66 -0.84
N LEU A 12 -0.53 -1.38 0.34
CA LEU A 12 -1.03 -2.36 1.30
C LEU A 12 -2.56 -2.39 1.27
N ARG A 13 -3.13 -3.55 0.92
CA ARG A 13 -4.57 -3.77 1.11
C ARG A 13 -4.86 -4.01 2.59
N HIS A 14 -5.94 -3.43 3.11
CA HIS A 14 -6.38 -3.70 4.47
C HIS A 14 -6.50 -5.21 4.79
N ALA A 15 -6.28 -5.54 6.06
CA ALA A 15 -6.43 -6.90 6.56
C ALA A 15 -7.90 -7.34 6.61
N LYS A 16 -8.15 -8.63 6.83
CA LYS A 16 -9.50 -9.20 6.73
C LYS A 16 -10.49 -8.48 7.67
N ALA A 17 -11.50 -7.85 7.08
CA ALA A 17 -12.59 -7.20 7.80
C ALA A 17 -13.70 -8.19 8.15
N GLU A 18 -14.38 -7.93 9.27
CA GLU A 18 -15.57 -8.66 9.70
C GLU A 18 -16.81 -8.13 8.97
N TRP A 19 -17.87 -8.92 8.98
CA TRP A 19 -19.19 -8.39 8.65
C TRP A 19 -19.72 -7.52 9.80
N SER A 20 -20.48 -6.46 9.50
CA SER A 20 -21.04 -5.57 10.51
C SER A 20 -22.44 -5.14 10.11
N GLN A 21 -23.29 -4.86 11.10
CA GLN A 21 -24.58 -4.21 10.92
C GLN A 21 -24.45 -2.68 10.71
N GLN A 22 -23.24 -2.13 10.92
CA GLN A 22 -22.93 -0.72 10.67
C GLN A 22 -22.67 -0.45 9.18
N SER A 23 -22.39 0.80 8.83
CA SER A 23 -21.99 1.16 7.48
C SER A 23 -20.74 0.39 7.03
N ASP A 24 -20.52 0.22 5.71
CA ASP A 24 -19.34 -0.51 5.22
C ASP A 24 -18.04 0.14 5.74
N HIS A 25 -18.01 1.48 5.79
CA HIS A 25 -16.86 2.26 6.27
C HIS A 25 -16.49 1.96 7.72
N GLU A 26 -17.47 1.62 8.56
CA GLU A 26 -17.30 1.33 9.99
C GLU A 26 -17.00 -0.15 10.28
N ARG A 27 -16.90 -1.00 9.25
CA ARG A 27 -16.59 -2.42 9.46
C ARG A 27 -15.22 -2.60 10.12
N PRO A 28 -15.13 -3.29 11.27
CA PRO A 28 -13.87 -3.54 11.95
C PRO A 28 -13.11 -4.70 11.31
N LEU A 29 -11.87 -4.93 11.76
CA LEU A 29 -11.15 -6.16 11.44
C LEU A 29 -11.80 -7.39 12.08
N ALA A 30 -11.79 -8.49 11.34
CA ALA A 30 -12.06 -9.82 11.87
C ALA A 30 -10.85 -10.30 12.69
N GLU A 31 -11.03 -11.35 13.49
CA GLU A 31 -9.94 -11.92 14.31
C GLU A 31 -8.72 -12.30 13.46
N ARG A 32 -8.93 -12.94 12.31
CA ARG A 32 -7.84 -13.22 11.35
C ARG A 32 -7.13 -11.95 10.91
N GLY A 33 -7.87 -10.89 10.56
CA GLY A 33 -7.27 -9.63 10.12
C GLY A 33 -6.40 -8.98 11.21
N ARG A 34 -6.79 -9.11 12.48
CA ARG A 34 -5.98 -8.62 13.62
C ARG A 34 -4.67 -9.39 13.81
N LYS A 35 -4.60 -10.65 13.35
CA LYS A 35 -3.38 -11.47 13.35
C LYS A 35 -2.51 -11.20 12.11
N ASP A 36 -3.13 -11.02 10.94
CA ASP A 36 -2.42 -10.81 9.67
C ASP A 36 -1.79 -9.40 9.58
N ALA A 37 -2.43 -8.37 10.16
CA ALA A 37 -1.95 -6.98 10.06
C ALA A 37 -0.56 -6.74 10.70
N PRO A 38 -0.25 -7.22 11.91
CA PRO A 38 1.11 -7.18 12.45
C PRO A 38 2.12 -7.95 11.60
N VAL A 39 1.75 -9.08 11.00
CA VAL A 39 2.68 -9.85 10.14
C VAL A 39 3.09 -9.02 8.93
N ALA A 40 2.13 -8.37 8.26
CA ALA A 40 2.42 -7.43 7.18
C ALA A 40 3.34 -6.29 7.63
N GLY A 41 3.07 -5.71 8.80
CA GLY A 41 3.90 -4.65 9.38
C GLY A 41 5.33 -5.09 9.65
N ARG A 42 5.51 -6.28 10.23
CA ARG A 42 6.83 -6.85 10.50
C ARG A 42 7.62 -7.12 9.23
N ARG A 43 6.97 -7.69 8.20
CA ARG A 43 7.61 -7.88 6.88
C ARG A 43 8.09 -6.57 6.27
N LEU A 44 7.28 -5.51 6.35
CA LEU A 44 7.67 -4.19 5.88
C LEU A 44 8.83 -3.60 6.71
N ALA A 45 8.82 -3.77 8.04
CA ALA A 45 9.92 -3.34 8.90
C ALA A 45 11.23 -4.10 8.59
N ASP A 46 11.15 -5.42 8.42
CA ASP A 46 12.28 -6.31 8.14
C ASP A 46 12.90 -6.04 6.75
N SER A 47 12.15 -5.40 5.83
CA SER A 47 12.68 -4.97 4.52
C SER A 47 13.78 -3.90 4.63
N GLY A 48 13.91 -3.23 5.78
CA GLY A 48 14.82 -2.10 5.97
C GLY A 48 14.36 -0.80 5.28
N THR A 49 13.15 -0.78 4.71
CA THR A 49 12.57 0.45 4.14
C THR A 49 12.17 1.41 5.25
N GLU A 50 12.80 2.58 5.30
CA GLU A 50 12.28 3.71 6.07
C GLU A 50 11.20 4.42 5.25
N PHE A 51 10.01 4.55 5.84
CA PHE A 51 8.90 5.27 5.22
C PHE A 51 8.83 6.71 5.75
N ASP A 52 8.66 7.67 4.85
CA ASP A 52 8.52 9.08 5.24
C ASP A 52 7.05 9.43 5.51
N LEU A 53 6.16 8.85 4.71
CA LEU A 53 4.72 9.13 4.75
C LEU A 53 3.91 7.84 4.61
N ALA A 54 2.90 7.70 5.46
CA ALA A 54 1.83 6.73 5.32
C ALA A 54 0.50 7.46 5.02
N LEU A 55 -0.13 7.14 3.90
CA LEU A 55 -1.50 7.52 3.58
C LEU A 55 -2.43 6.35 3.92
N CYS A 56 -3.43 6.59 4.76
CA CYS A 56 -4.34 5.55 5.22
C CYS A 56 -5.78 5.95 4.96
N SER A 57 -6.56 5.08 4.29
CA SER A 57 -7.99 5.33 4.12
C SER A 57 -8.68 5.52 5.48
N THR A 58 -9.68 6.39 5.52
CA THR A 58 -10.43 6.71 6.74
C THR A 58 -11.29 5.55 7.27
N ALA A 59 -11.50 4.49 6.49
CA ALA A 59 -12.30 3.33 6.91
C ALA A 59 -11.73 2.63 8.16
N THR A 60 -12.61 2.08 8.98
CA THR A 60 -12.22 1.48 10.27
C THR A 60 -11.23 0.32 10.08
N ARG A 61 -11.51 -0.59 9.14
CA ARG A 61 -10.60 -1.70 8.78
C ARG A 61 -9.21 -1.26 8.32
N THR A 62 -9.07 -0.16 7.57
CA THR A 62 -7.75 0.34 7.13
C THR A 62 -7.02 0.99 8.30
N ARG A 63 -7.72 1.77 9.12
CA ARG A 63 -7.16 2.37 10.34
C ARG A 63 -6.69 1.32 11.35
N GLU A 64 -7.48 0.28 11.57
CA GLU A 64 -7.10 -0.83 12.45
C GLU A 64 -5.94 -1.64 11.87
N THR A 65 -5.93 -1.91 10.55
CA THR A 65 -4.79 -2.56 9.87
C THR A 65 -3.52 -1.76 10.09
N TRP A 66 -3.57 -0.45 9.81
CA TRP A 66 -2.42 0.42 9.97
C TRP A 66 -1.97 0.54 11.42
N LYS A 67 -2.92 0.70 12.35
CA LYS A 67 -2.63 0.74 13.78
C LYS A 67 -1.86 -0.50 14.21
N LEU A 68 -2.23 -1.69 13.75
CA LEU A 68 -1.52 -2.92 14.14
C LEU A 68 -0.17 -3.05 13.43
N ALA A 69 -0.12 -2.80 12.13
CA ALA A 69 1.11 -2.90 11.34
C ALA A 69 2.20 -1.94 11.84
N VAL A 70 1.86 -0.68 12.13
CA VAL A 70 2.84 0.36 12.48
C VAL A 70 3.54 0.11 13.82
N HIS A 71 2.98 -0.70 14.72
CA HIS A 71 3.65 -1.04 16.00
C HIS A 71 4.89 -1.92 15.80
N GLU A 72 5.02 -2.54 14.63
CA GLU A 72 6.16 -3.38 14.27
C GLU A 72 7.33 -2.56 13.69
N PHE A 73 7.09 -1.29 13.37
CA PHE A 73 8.10 -0.44 12.74
C PHE A 73 9.03 0.15 13.82
N PRO A 74 10.35 0.20 13.57
CA PRO A 74 11.29 0.83 14.49
C PRO A 74 11.03 2.34 14.64
N GLN A 75 10.58 2.98 13.57
CA GLN A 75 10.17 4.38 13.55
C GLN A 75 8.84 4.50 12.82
N ARG A 76 7.90 5.23 13.43
CA ARG A 76 6.58 5.45 12.85
C ARG A 76 6.65 6.57 11.80
N PRO A 77 6.25 6.32 10.53
CA PRO A 77 6.17 7.38 9.53
C PRO A 77 5.09 8.40 9.89
N ARG A 78 5.20 9.61 9.35
CA ARG A 78 4.11 10.59 9.40
C ARG A 78 2.88 9.92 8.78
N THR A 79 1.75 9.93 9.49
CA THR A 79 0.50 9.32 9.02
C THR A 79 -0.51 10.40 8.66
N VAL A 80 -1.09 10.34 7.47
CA VAL A 80 -2.23 11.15 7.05
C VAL A 80 -3.41 10.22 6.75
N TYR A 81 -4.58 10.53 7.31
CA TYR A 81 -5.81 9.82 6.97
C TYR A 81 -6.50 10.52 5.81
N GLU A 82 -6.74 9.77 4.73
CA GLU A 82 -7.22 10.31 3.46
C GLU A 82 -8.52 9.63 3.06
N GLU A 83 -9.59 10.41 2.93
CA GLU A 83 -10.92 9.90 2.58
C GLU A 83 -10.98 9.45 1.13
N ARG A 84 -10.25 10.14 0.24
CA ARG A 84 -10.17 9.83 -1.20
C ARG A 84 -9.57 8.47 -1.51
N LEU A 85 -8.98 7.76 -0.53
CA LEU A 85 -8.52 6.39 -0.69
C LEU A 85 -9.65 5.34 -0.58
N TYR A 86 -10.81 5.71 -0.03
CA TYR A 86 -11.95 4.81 0.09
C TYR A 86 -12.68 4.71 -1.26
N ASP A 87 -12.77 3.50 -1.80
CA ASP A 87 -13.43 3.21 -3.09
C ASP A 87 -12.86 3.97 -4.31
N ALA A 88 -11.58 4.33 -4.25
CA ALA A 88 -10.89 5.02 -5.33
C ALA A 88 -10.62 4.10 -6.54
N SER A 89 -10.87 4.63 -7.73
CA SER A 89 -10.37 4.06 -8.98
C SER A 89 -8.84 4.21 -9.09
N VAL A 90 -8.22 3.45 -10.00
CA VAL A 90 -6.76 3.53 -10.24
C VAL A 90 -6.33 4.94 -10.66
N GLY A 91 -7.12 5.61 -11.52
CA GLY A 91 -6.81 6.98 -11.95
C GLY A 91 -6.87 7.99 -10.80
N GLU A 92 -7.85 7.86 -9.90
CA GLU A 92 -7.96 8.71 -8.70
C GLU A 92 -6.80 8.44 -7.72
N LEU A 93 -6.39 7.18 -7.57
CA LEU A 93 -5.22 6.82 -6.77
C LEU A 93 -3.94 7.44 -7.32
N ILE A 94 -3.69 7.32 -8.63
CA ILE A 94 -2.49 7.91 -9.26
C ILE A 94 -2.50 9.43 -9.09
N ALA A 95 -3.64 10.09 -9.35
CA ALA A 95 -3.78 11.53 -9.16
C ALA A 95 -3.50 11.95 -7.72
N LEU A 96 -4.02 11.20 -6.73
CA LEU A 96 -3.72 11.42 -5.32
C LEU A 96 -2.23 11.23 -5.00
N PHE A 97 -1.59 10.19 -5.54
CA PHE A 97 -0.16 9.94 -5.32
C PHE A 97 0.70 11.05 -5.92
N ASN A 98 0.29 11.63 -7.07
CA ASN A 98 0.97 12.76 -7.70
C ASN A 98 0.95 14.05 -6.85
N GLU A 99 0.06 14.15 -5.85
CA GLU A 99 0.03 15.26 -4.89
C GLU A 99 1.10 15.13 -3.79
N THR A 100 1.77 13.97 -3.70
CA THR A 100 2.85 13.74 -2.73
C THR A 100 4.02 14.67 -3.00
N SER A 101 4.56 15.27 -1.94
CA SER A 101 5.71 16.15 -2.05
C SER A 101 7.00 15.37 -2.33
N ASP A 102 7.90 15.96 -3.12
CA ASP A 102 9.16 15.33 -3.55
C ASP A 102 10.18 15.16 -2.41
N ASP A 103 9.89 15.65 -1.20
CA ASP A 103 10.64 15.33 0.03
C ASP A 103 10.34 13.92 0.57
N VAL A 104 9.24 13.29 0.15
CA VAL A 104 8.88 11.91 0.50
C VAL A 104 9.59 10.95 -0.45
N GLY A 105 10.62 10.24 0.01
CA GLY A 105 11.29 9.19 -0.76
C GLY A 105 10.48 7.89 -0.81
N SER A 106 9.86 7.52 0.32
CA SER A 106 9.12 6.27 0.47
C SER A 106 7.71 6.51 1.01
N LEU A 107 6.70 6.14 0.21
CA LEU A 107 5.28 6.28 0.50
C LEU A 107 4.66 4.91 0.81
N LEU A 108 3.98 4.78 1.95
CA LEU A 108 3.13 3.63 2.26
C LEU A 108 1.65 4.02 2.12
N VAL A 109 0.88 3.23 1.39
CA VAL A 109 -0.56 3.47 1.18
C VAL A 109 -1.35 2.28 1.73
N ILE A 110 -2.30 2.55 2.63
CA ILE A 110 -3.18 1.54 3.21
C ILE A 110 -4.60 1.77 2.69
N GLY A 111 -5.06 0.89 1.80
CA GLY A 111 -6.30 1.08 1.03
C GLY A 111 -7.10 -0.20 0.80
N HIS A 112 -7.91 -0.16 -0.26
CA HIS A 112 -8.92 -1.19 -0.58
C HIS A 112 -8.67 -1.79 -1.95
N ASN A 113 -9.18 -3.01 -2.15
CA ASN A 113 -9.32 -3.56 -3.49
C ASN A 113 -10.67 -3.16 -4.09
N PRO A 114 -10.77 -3.05 -5.43
CA PRO A 114 -9.74 -3.41 -6.42
C PRO A 114 -8.59 -2.39 -6.57
N GLY A 115 -8.71 -1.19 -5.99
CA GLY A 115 -7.75 -0.09 -6.17
C GLY A 115 -6.29 -0.41 -5.89
N MET A 116 -5.94 -1.04 -4.76
CA MET A 116 -4.53 -1.37 -4.43
C MET A 116 -3.90 -2.33 -5.43
N HIS A 117 -4.61 -3.39 -5.81
CA HIS A 117 -4.13 -4.32 -6.84
C HIS A 117 -4.00 -3.63 -8.19
N GLY A 118 -5.04 -2.90 -8.61
CA GLY A 118 -5.04 -2.21 -9.90
C GLY A 118 -3.96 -1.13 -10.00
N ALA A 119 -3.67 -0.42 -8.92
CA ALA A 119 -2.57 0.55 -8.87
C ALA A 119 -1.20 -0.14 -8.92
N ALA A 120 -1.03 -1.28 -8.23
CA ALA A 120 0.22 -2.04 -8.28
C ALA A 120 0.51 -2.52 -9.70
N ASP A 121 -0.50 -3.08 -10.38
CA ASP A 121 -0.42 -3.51 -11.78
C ASP A 121 -0.18 -2.32 -12.72
N ALA A 122 -1.00 -1.28 -12.63
CA ALA A 122 -0.93 -0.13 -13.52
C ALA A 122 0.41 0.61 -13.44
N LEU A 123 1.00 0.77 -12.26
CA LEU A 123 2.28 1.46 -12.09
C LEU A 123 3.48 0.63 -12.56
N SER A 124 3.33 -0.69 -12.67
CA SER A 124 4.44 -1.61 -12.94
C SER A 124 4.62 -1.87 -14.43
N GLY A 125 5.54 -1.16 -15.07
CA GLY A 125 5.93 -1.44 -16.46
C GLY A 125 6.97 -2.56 -16.58
N LYS A 126 7.64 -2.86 -15.46
CA LYS A 126 8.62 -3.95 -15.31
C LYS A 126 8.38 -4.65 -13.98
N ALA A 127 8.99 -5.82 -13.80
CA ALA A 127 8.99 -6.52 -12.52
C ALA A 127 10.32 -7.25 -12.31
N GLU A 128 10.71 -7.40 -11.04
CA GLU A 128 11.88 -8.19 -10.64
C GLU A 128 11.46 -9.58 -10.15
N GLY A 129 12.32 -10.57 -10.44
CA GLY A 129 12.13 -11.94 -10.01
C GLY A 129 10.76 -12.52 -10.38
N GLU A 130 10.09 -13.13 -9.40
CA GLU A 130 8.78 -13.76 -9.57
C GLU A 130 7.62 -12.87 -9.10
N ALA A 131 7.85 -11.60 -8.72
CA ALA A 131 6.85 -10.76 -8.06
C ALA A 131 5.55 -10.64 -8.89
N LEU A 132 5.68 -10.33 -10.20
CA LEU A 132 4.52 -10.20 -11.10
C LEU A 132 3.81 -11.53 -11.34
N THR A 133 4.57 -12.63 -11.49
CA THR A 133 4.00 -13.97 -11.67
C THR A 133 3.21 -14.39 -10.44
N ARG A 134 3.73 -14.13 -9.24
CA ARG A 134 3.07 -14.42 -7.97
C ARG A 134 1.82 -13.55 -7.78
N MET A 135 1.90 -12.25 -8.04
CA MET A 135 0.74 -11.35 -7.96
C MET A 135 -0.38 -11.77 -8.92
N THR A 136 -0.04 -12.10 -10.17
CA THR A 136 -1.00 -12.60 -11.16
C THR A 136 -1.67 -13.90 -10.70
N ARG A 137 -0.90 -14.84 -10.15
CA ARG A 137 -1.40 -16.15 -9.72
C ARG A 137 -2.25 -16.08 -8.45
N ASP A 138 -1.76 -15.35 -7.44
CA ASP A 138 -2.31 -15.36 -6.08
C ASP A 138 -3.34 -14.23 -5.87
N GLY A 139 -3.45 -13.31 -6.83
CA GLY A 139 -4.31 -12.14 -6.77
C GLY A 139 -3.73 -11.09 -5.83
N PHE A 140 -4.59 -10.49 -4.99
CA PHE A 140 -4.15 -9.50 -4.01
C PHE A 140 -5.02 -9.62 -2.73
N PRO A 141 -4.82 -10.68 -1.93
CA PRO A 141 -5.66 -10.98 -0.77
C PRO A 141 -5.54 -9.89 0.32
N THR A 142 -6.42 -9.94 1.32
CA THR A 142 -6.35 -9.00 2.45
C THR A 142 -4.99 -9.08 3.15
N ALA A 143 -4.46 -7.94 3.58
CA ALA A 143 -3.11 -7.76 4.14
C ALA A 143 -1.94 -8.04 3.18
N ALA A 144 -2.18 -8.33 1.90
CA ALA A 144 -1.11 -8.36 0.90
C ALA A 144 -0.59 -6.93 0.60
N TYR A 145 0.69 -6.84 0.24
CA TYR A 145 1.29 -5.61 -0.27
C TYR A 145 2.13 -5.85 -1.53
N ALA A 146 2.28 -4.78 -2.30
CA ALA A 146 3.23 -4.70 -3.41
C ALA A 146 4.15 -3.49 -3.22
N VAL A 147 5.39 -3.62 -3.67
CA VAL A 147 6.41 -2.57 -3.64
C VAL A 147 6.77 -2.19 -5.06
N VAL A 148 6.52 -0.94 -5.42
CA VAL A 148 6.86 -0.39 -6.75
C VAL A 148 7.90 0.71 -6.59
N GLU A 149 8.94 0.64 -7.40
CA GLU A 149 10.00 1.64 -7.46
C GLU A 149 10.00 2.37 -8.79
N PHE A 150 10.30 3.67 -8.75
CA PHE A 150 10.45 4.50 -9.94
C PHE A 150 11.48 5.60 -9.67
N SER A 151 11.95 6.26 -10.73
CA SER A 151 12.82 7.44 -10.60
C SER A 151 12.07 8.67 -11.08
N GLY A 152 12.21 9.78 -10.35
CA GLY A 152 11.60 11.05 -10.74
C GLY A 152 10.79 11.72 -9.63
N SER A 153 9.89 12.61 -10.04
CA SER A 153 8.97 13.30 -9.13
C SER A 153 7.71 12.47 -8.94
N TRP A 154 7.03 12.60 -7.79
CA TRP A 154 5.70 12.03 -7.62
C TRP A 154 4.72 12.48 -8.71
N LYS A 155 4.89 13.68 -9.27
CA LYS A 155 4.08 14.20 -10.38
C LYS A 155 4.24 13.45 -11.70
N SER A 156 5.31 12.67 -11.87
CA SER A 156 5.51 11.81 -13.04
C SER A 156 5.12 10.36 -12.78
N LEU A 157 4.49 10.07 -11.63
CA LEU A 157 3.97 8.73 -11.37
C LEU A 157 2.76 8.48 -12.28
N GLU A 158 2.93 7.60 -13.26
CA GLU A 158 1.92 7.26 -14.26
C GLU A 158 1.97 5.76 -14.60
N HIS A 159 1.12 5.33 -15.53
CA HIS A 159 1.06 3.93 -15.95
C HIS A 159 2.42 3.44 -16.49
N GLY A 160 2.87 2.29 -16.01
CA GLY A 160 4.06 1.61 -16.51
C GLY A 160 5.40 2.27 -16.15
N VAL A 161 5.40 3.34 -15.34
CA VAL A 161 6.64 4.08 -15.04
C VAL A 161 7.58 3.34 -14.09
N GLY A 162 7.03 2.46 -13.26
CA GLY A 162 7.73 1.80 -12.18
C GLY A 162 8.11 0.35 -12.47
N THR A 163 8.85 -0.22 -11.53
CA THR A 163 9.22 -1.62 -11.46
C THR A 163 8.64 -2.24 -10.20
N LEU A 164 7.88 -3.34 -10.33
CA LEU A 164 7.44 -4.14 -9.19
C LEU A 164 8.64 -4.92 -8.64
N VAL A 165 9.15 -4.51 -7.47
CA VAL A 165 10.36 -5.09 -6.87
C VAL A 165 10.05 -6.14 -5.81
N ASP A 166 8.88 -6.07 -5.18
CA ASP A 166 8.44 -7.07 -4.20
C ASP A 166 6.91 -7.19 -4.16
N TYR A 167 6.45 -8.39 -3.79
CA TYR A 167 5.06 -8.72 -3.58
C TYR A 167 4.96 -9.79 -2.49
N TRP A 168 4.14 -9.53 -1.47
CA TRP A 168 3.97 -10.42 -0.33
C TRP A 168 2.50 -10.63 0.02
N THR A 169 2.18 -11.85 0.44
CA THR A 169 0.87 -12.24 0.95
C THR A 169 0.96 -12.92 2.32
N PRO A 170 -0.09 -12.84 3.15
CA PRO A 170 -0.13 -13.56 4.42
C PRO A 170 -0.09 -15.09 4.34
N ASN A 171 -0.20 -15.67 3.13
CA ASN A 171 -0.13 -17.12 2.94
C ASN A 171 1.27 -17.59 2.48
N ASP A 172 2.24 -16.67 2.39
CA ASP A 172 3.64 -16.97 2.05
C ASP A 172 4.47 -17.50 3.23
#